data_AF-A0A1F8MZE3-F1
#
_entry.id   AF-A0A1F8MZE3-F1
#
_cell.length_a   1.000
_cell.length_b   1.000
_cell.length_c   1.000
_cell.angle_alpha   90.00
_cell.angle_beta   90.00
_cell.angle_gamma   90.00
#
_symmetry.space_group_name_H-M   'P 1'
#
loop_
_entity.id
_entity.type
_entity.pdbx_description
1 polymer ?
#
loop_
_entity_poly.entity_id
_entity_poly.type
_entity_poly.pdbx_seq_one_letter_code
_entity_poly.pdbx_strand_id
1 'polypeptide(L)'
;MIFFRRPKVESEAERHYREALRYRDRKKREFDYGLCLWHFKQALKYEPHNPVFHCDLGRAYAAAPLLAVTRGIDSKLKLRESATLAIAEAKEALRIKPDYAEAYLILGEAHMYLGEKEKALQAFEAVLDLGCRRALRAYAEVESSQVQDGVSKRPDPDKAREHLERAVAYRNQGKYRLAEGELNRALKHAPDWPWVYRALCELA
;
A
#
# COMPACT_ATOMS: atom_id res chain seq x y z
N MET A 1 -40.61 -26.87 -2.49
CA MET A 1 -39.75 -26.42 -3.61
C MET A 1 -38.38 -26.07 -3.05
N ILE A 2 -37.35 -26.85 -3.37
CA ILE A 2 -35.97 -26.55 -2.99
C ILE A 2 -35.41 -25.58 -4.04
N PHE A 3 -35.22 -24.32 -3.68
CA PHE A 3 -34.53 -23.35 -4.52
C PHE A 3 -33.05 -23.71 -4.59
N PHE A 4 -32.65 -24.48 -5.61
CA PHE A 4 -31.25 -24.56 -6.01
C PHE A 4 -30.83 -23.18 -6.52
N ARG A 5 -30.19 -22.38 -5.66
CA ARG A 5 -29.37 -21.25 -6.13
C ARG A 5 -28.29 -21.85 -7.03
N ARG A 6 -28.42 -21.66 -8.35
CA ARG A 6 -27.33 -21.97 -9.28
C ARG A 6 -26.07 -21.23 -8.77
N PRO A 7 -24.91 -21.90 -8.65
CA PRO A 7 -23.68 -21.21 -8.29
C PRO A 7 -23.49 -20.08 -9.30
N LYS A 8 -23.28 -18.86 -8.79
CA LYS A 8 -23.02 -17.69 -9.62
C LYS A 8 -21.76 -18.03 -10.45
N VAL A 9 -21.88 -18.09 -11.77
CA VAL A 9 -20.72 -18.31 -12.65
C VAL A 9 -19.76 -17.15 -12.37
N GLU A 10 -18.56 -17.47 -11.87
CA GLU A 10 -17.51 -16.49 -11.58
C GLU A 10 -17.19 -15.73 -12.88
N SER A 11 -17.27 -14.39 -12.86
CA SER A 11 -16.88 -13.60 -14.04
C SER A 11 -15.36 -13.70 -14.23
N GLU A 12 -14.86 -13.50 -15.45
CA GLU A 12 -13.40 -13.45 -15.67
C GLU A 12 -12.73 -12.36 -14.81
N ALA A 13 -13.44 -11.25 -14.56
CA ALA A 13 -12.98 -10.20 -13.66
C ALA A 13 -12.81 -10.70 -12.23
N GLU A 14 -13.83 -11.37 -11.69
CA GLU A 14 -13.82 -11.95 -10.34
C GLU A 14 -12.74 -13.02 -10.19
N ARG A 15 -12.54 -13.85 -11.23
CA ARG A 15 -11.48 -14.86 -11.27
C ARG A 15 -10.10 -14.23 -11.22
N HIS A 16 -9.85 -13.23 -12.05
CA HIS A 16 -8.57 -12.51 -12.03
C HIS A 16 -8.35 -11.81 -10.69
N TYR A 17 -9.38 -11.17 -10.14
CA TYR A 17 -9.29 -10.52 -8.84
C TYR A 17 -8.98 -11.51 -7.71
N ARG A 18 -9.63 -12.68 -7.69
CA ARG A 18 -9.33 -13.74 -6.71
C ARG A 18 -7.89 -14.22 -6.79
N GLU A 19 -7.36 -14.42 -8.00
CA GLU A 19 -5.95 -14.78 -8.17
C GLU A 19 -5.02 -13.63 -7.73
N ALA A 20 -5.36 -12.37 -8.02
CA ALA A 20 -4.60 -11.22 -7.52
C ALA A 20 -4.49 -11.24 -5.98
N LEU A 21 -5.61 -11.47 -5.29
CA LEU A 21 -5.65 -11.60 -3.84
C LEU A 21 -4.84 -12.79 -3.32
N ARG A 22 -4.81 -13.90 -4.05
CA ARG A 22 -3.99 -15.07 -3.74
C ARG A 22 -2.50 -14.75 -3.83
N TYR A 23 -2.06 -14.13 -4.92
CA TYR A 23 -0.66 -13.73 -5.14
C TYR A 23 -0.22 -12.59 -4.21
N ARG A 24 -1.16 -11.77 -3.71
CA ARG A 24 -0.90 -10.72 -2.72
C ARG A 24 -0.57 -11.25 -1.32
N ASP A 25 -1.04 -12.45 -0.98
CA ASP A 25 -0.92 -12.98 0.38
C ASP A 25 0.52 -13.41 0.71
N ARG A 26 1.20 -12.54 1.45
CA ARG A 26 2.59 -12.67 1.88
C ARG A 26 2.88 -13.88 2.77
N LYS A 27 1.85 -14.57 3.27
CA LYS A 27 1.99 -15.78 4.10
C LYS A 27 1.98 -17.06 3.25
N LYS A 28 1.53 -16.99 2.00
CA LYS A 28 1.44 -18.13 1.09
C LYS A 28 2.75 -18.32 0.34
N ARG A 29 3.01 -19.56 -0.08
CA ARG A 29 4.18 -19.89 -0.92
C ARG A 29 4.04 -19.28 -2.31
N GLU A 30 2.80 -19.07 -2.72
CA GLU A 30 2.42 -18.45 -3.99
C GLU A 30 2.44 -16.93 -3.94
N PHE A 31 3.05 -16.29 -2.93
CA PHE A 31 3.24 -14.84 -2.96
C PHE A 31 4.06 -14.44 -4.20
N ASP A 32 3.47 -13.66 -5.09
CA ASP A 32 4.13 -13.14 -6.29
C ASP A 32 3.56 -11.75 -6.60
N TYR A 33 4.39 -10.73 -6.37
CA TYR A 33 3.94 -9.35 -6.53
C TYR A 33 3.71 -8.97 -8.00
N GLY A 34 4.47 -9.55 -8.94
CA GLY A 34 4.30 -9.29 -10.36
C GLY A 34 2.98 -9.86 -10.88
N LEU A 35 2.69 -11.12 -10.53
CA LEU A 35 1.42 -11.76 -10.86
C LEU A 35 0.23 -11.07 -10.16
N CYS A 36 0.40 -10.64 -8.92
CA CYS A 36 -0.59 -9.83 -8.21
C CYS A 36 -1.00 -8.59 -9.02
N LEU A 37 -0.03 -7.77 -9.46
CA LEU A 37 -0.30 -6.58 -10.27
C LEU A 37 -0.92 -6.93 -11.62
N TRP A 38 -0.43 -7.99 -12.27
CA TRP A 38 -0.95 -8.44 -13.57
C TRP A 38 -2.43 -8.83 -13.47
N HIS A 39 -2.78 -9.61 -12.45
CA HIS A 39 -4.15 -10.07 -12.23
C HIS A 39 -5.10 -8.94 -11.86
N PHE A 40 -4.69 -7.97 -11.03
CA PHE A 40 -5.51 -6.78 -10.77
C PHE A 40 -5.79 -5.98 -12.06
N LYS A 41 -4.78 -5.81 -12.92
CA LYS A 41 -4.97 -5.14 -14.22
C LYS A 41 -5.91 -5.91 -15.14
N GLN A 42 -5.85 -7.25 -15.16
CA GLN A 42 -6.80 -8.05 -15.92
C GLN A 42 -8.22 -7.90 -15.37
N ALA A 43 -8.40 -7.90 -14.04
CA ALA A 43 -9.72 -7.69 -13.44
C ALA A 43 -10.33 -6.36 -13.89
N LEU A 44 -9.55 -5.27 -13.87
CA LEU A 44 -9.97 -3.96 -14.38
C LEU A 44 -10.21 -3.91 -15.89
N LYS A 45 -9.51 -4.71 -16.68
CA LYS A 45 -9.76 -4.82 -18.13
C LYS A 45 -11.18 -5.34 -18.41
N TYR A 46 -11.68 -6.26 -17.59
CA TYR A 46 -13.04 -6.80 -17.72
C TYR A 46 -14.09 -5.93 -17.03
N GLU A 47 -13.77 -5.33 -15.89
CA GLU A 47 -14.66 -4.46 -15.13
C GLU A 47 -13.97 -3.13 -14.75
N PRO A 48 -13.89 -2.16 -15.69
CA PRO A 48 -13.15 -0.90 -15.48
C PRO A 48 -13.88 0.09 -14.58
N HIS A 49 -15.15 -0.16 -14.24
CA HIS A 49 -15.94 0.73 -13.38
C HIS A 49 -16.13 0.12 -11.98
N ASN A 50 -15.12 -0.58 -11.47
CA ASN A 50 -15.15 -1.22 -10.15
C ASN A 50 -14.20 -0.50 -9.18
N PRO A 51 -14.71 0.25 -8.19
CA PRO A 51 -13.87 1.04 -7.28
C PRO A 51 -13.01 0.15 -6.39
N VAL A 52 -13.46 -1.08 -6.09
CA VAL A 52 -12.70 -2.04 -5.28
C VAL A 52 -11.42 -2.45 -6.01
N PHE A 53 -11.53 -2.78 -7.30
CA PHE A 53 -10.37 -3.21 -8.09
C PHE A 53 -9.33 -2.10 -8.25
N HIS A 54 -9.79 -0.87 -8.49
CA HIS A 54 -8.92 0.31 -8.51
C HIS A 54 -8.24 0.51 -7.16
N CYS A 55 -8.97 0.47 -6.05
CA CYS A 55 -8.36 0.59 -4.72
C CYS A 55 -7.35 -0.51 -4.41
N ASP A 56 -7.65 -1.76 -4.72
CA ASP A 56 -6.71 -2.84 -4.41
C ASP A 56 -5.47 -2.83 -5.30
N LEU A 57 -5.59 -2.38 -6.54
CA LEU A 57 -4.44 -2.10 -7.41
C LEU A 57 -3.63 -0.90 -6.88
N GLY A 58 -4.29 0.18 -6.50
CA GLY A 58 -3.66 1.36 -5.90
C GLY A 58 -2.92 1.02 -4.60
N ARG A 59 -3.52 0.18 -3.75
CA ARG A 59 -2.89 -0.35 -2.53
C ARG A 59 -1.70 -1.24 -2.84
N ALA A 60 -1.78 -2.08 -3.89
CA ALA A 60 -0.65 -2.88 -4.32
C ALA A 60 0.52 -1.96 -4.71
N TYR A 61 0.26 -0.94 -5.53
CA TYR A 61 1.26 0.06 -5.89
C TYR A 61 1.85 0.79 -4.68
N ALA A 62 1.03 1.26 -3.74
CA ALA A 62 1.50 1.91 -2.52
C ALA A 62 2.36 0.98 -1.64
N ALA A 63 2.11 -0.33 -1.67
CA ALA A 63 2.89 -1.30 -0.91
C ALA A 63 4.25 -1.67 -1.53
N ALA A 64 4.52 -1.29 -2.79
CA ALA A 64 5.73 -1.71 -3.52
C ALA A 64 7.05 -1.41 -2.78
N PRO A 65 7.28 -0.19 -2.26
CA PRO A 65 8.57 0.16 -1.64
C PRO A 65 8.83 -0.65 -0.36
N LEU A 66 7.80 -0.79 0.47
CA LEU A 66 7.81 -1.62 1.68
C LEU A 66 8.14 -3.08 1.35
N LEU A 67 7.51 -3.62 0.30
CA LEU A 67 7.75 -4.99 -0.13
C LEU A 67 9.14 -5.18 -0.72
N ALA A 68 9.70 -4.18 -1.41
CA ALA A 68 11.05 -4.28 -1.96
C ALA A 68 12.08 -4.48 -0.83
N VAL A 69 11.94 -3.74 0.28
CA VAL A 69 12.84 -3.86 1.43
C VAL A 69 12.58 -5.10 2.28
N THR A 70 11.32 -5.47 2.48
CA THR A 70 10.99 -6.61 3.38
C THR A 70 11.00 -7.95 2.68
N ARG A 71 10.77 -8.00 1.36
CA ARG A 71 10.61 -9.22 0.56
C ARG A 71 11.52 -9.31 -0.66
N GLY A 72 12.15 -8.22 -1.08
CA GLY A 72 13.09 -8.25 -2.21
C GLY A 72 12.37 -8.42 -3.54
N ILE A 73 11.15 -7.91 -3.62
CA ILE A 73 10.43 -7.90 -4.88
C ILE A 73 11.17 -6.98 -5.85
N ASP A 74 11.44 -7.48 -7.06
CA ASP A 74 11.77 -6.59 -8.17
C ASP A 74 10.46 -6.03 -8.72
N SER A 75 10.04 -4.89 -8.16
CA SER A 75 8.84 -4.21 -8.68
C SER A 75 9.12 -3.53 -10.03
N LYS A 76 10.39 -3.31 -10.41
CA LYS A 76 10.84 -2.43 -11.49
C LYS A 76 10.32 -0.99 -11.44
N LEU A 77 9.56 -0.64 -10.39
CA LEU A 77 8.94 0.66 -10.19
C LEU A 77 9.77 1.46 -9.21
N LYS A 78 10.12 2.69 -9.59
CA LYS A 78 10.69 3.64 -8.63
C LYS A 78 9.60 4.09 -7.65
N LEU A 79 9.97 4.53 -6.45
CA LEU A 79 9.03 5.06 -5.43
C LEU A 79 8.04 6.06 -6.05
N ARG A 80 8.56 7.04 -6.78
CA ARG A 80 7.77 8.10 -7.39
C ARG A 80 6.78 7.55 -8.41
N GLU A 81 7.17 6.54 -9.20
CA GLU A 81 6.31 5.89 -10.19
C GLU A 81 5.22 5.09 -9.50
N SER A 82 5.57 4.27 -8.51
CA SER A 82 4.63 3.50 -7.69
C SER A 82 3.61 4.41 -6.99
N ALA A 83 4.05 5.50 -6.38
CA ALA A 83 3.16 6.48 -5.74
C ALA A 83 2.24 7.18 -6.75
N THR A 84 2.76 7.55 -7.93
CA THR A 84 1.95 8.18 -8.98
C THR A 84 0.87 7.22 -9.50
N LEU A 85 1.21 5.93 -9.68
CA LEU A 85 0.25 4.90 -10.06
C LEU A 85 -0.81 4.68 -8.97
N ALA A 86 -0.41 4.63 -7.70
CA ALA A 86 -1.34 4.52 -6.58
C ALA A 86 -2.35 5.68 -6.54
N ILE A 87 -1.88 6.92 -6.77
CA ILE A 87 -2.74 8.11 -6.85
C ILE A 87 -3.73 8.01 -8.01
N ALA A 88 -3.28 7.57 -9.19
CA ALA A 88 -4.14 7.44 -10.37
C ALA A 88 -5.28 6.46 -10.11
N GLU A 89 -4.97 5.28 -9.57
CA GLU A 89 -5.97 4.26 -9.25
C GLU A 89 -6.93 4.72 -8.14
N ALA A 90 -6.43 5.37 -7.09
CA ALA A 90 -7.28 5.89 -6.02
C ALA A 90 -8.22 6.99 -6.51
N LYS A 91 -7.76 7.87 -7.41
CA LYS A 91 -8.62 8.89 -8.04
C LYS A 91 -9.72 8.26 -8.90
N GLU A 92 -9.42 7.19 -9.61
CA GLU A 92 -10.43 6.49 -10.41
C GLU A 92 -11.47 5.81 -9.52
N ALA A 93 -11.04 5.19 -8.41
CA ALA A 93 -11.95 4.66 -7.41
C ALA A 93 -12.88 5.74 -6.85
N LEU A 94 -12.36 6.94 -6.55
CA LEU A 94 -13.15 8.08 -6.07
C LEU A 94 -14.05 8.69 -7.14
N ARG A 95 -13.65 8.65 -8.43
CA ARG A 95 -14.51 9.07 -9.54
C ARG A 95 -15.76 8.20 -9.63
N ILE A 96 -15.61 6.89 -9.38
CA ILE A 96 -16.71 5.92 -9.42
C ILE A 96 -17.52 5.98 -8.11
N LYS A 97 -16.84 6.06 -6.97
CA LYS A 97 -17.44 6.10 -5.63
C LYS A 97 -16.78 7.19 -4.78
N PRO A 98 -17.35 8.41 -4.73
CA PRO A 98 -16.73 9.55 -4.03
C PRO A 98 -16.56 9.38 -2.52
N ASP A 99 -17.38 8.54 -1.87
CA ASP A 99 -17.35 8.28 -0.43
C ASP A 99 -16.52 7.04 -0.06
N TYR A 100 -15.61 6.61 -0.95
CA TYR A 100 -14.82 5.40 -0.73
C TYR A 100 -13.59 5.65 0.14
N ALA A 101 -13.76 5.50 1.45
CA ALA A 101 -12.74 5.75 2.47
C ALA A 101 -11.40 5.04 2.19
N GLU A 102 -11.42 3.80 1.70
CA GLU A 102 -10.20 3.07 1.33
C GLU A 102 -9.37 3.77 0.25
N ALA A 103 -10.01 4.50 -0.68
CA ALA A 103 -9.31 5.26 -1.72
C ALA A 103 -8.60 6.50 -1.17
N TYR A 104 -9.26 7.21 -0.26
CA TYR A 104 -8.64 8.35 0.44
C TYR A 104 -7.42 7.94 1.27
N LEU A 105 -7.48 6.78 1.92
CA LEU A 105 -6.33 6.23 2.65
C LEU A 105 -5.14 5.97 1.71
N ILE A 106 -5.39 5.39 0.52
CA ILE A 106 -4.35 5.16 -0.49
C ILE A 106 -3.78 6.49 -1.01
N LEU A 107 -4.62 7.51 -1.22
CA LEU A 107 -4.15 8.85 -1.58
C LEU A 107 -3.24 9.44 -0.51
N GLY A 108 -3.62 9.30 0.76
CA GLY A 108 -2.81 9.74 1.89
C GLY A 108 -1.42 9.12 1.86
N GLU A 109 -1.34 7.78 1.85
CA GLU A 109 -0.08 7.04 1.78
C GLU A 109 0.77 7.41 0.56
N ALA A 110 0.15 7.52 -0.62
CA ALA A 110 0.89 7.83 -1.84
C ALA A 110 1.41 9.28 -1.86
N HIS A 111 0.63 10.25 -1.37
CA HIS A 111 1.09 11.63 -1.20
C HIS A 111 2.21 11.73 -0.15
N MET A 112 2.18 10.90 0.90
CA MET A 112 3.27 10.78 1.86
C MET A 112 4.56 10.32 1.20
N TYR A 113 4.51 9.32 0.32
CA TYR A 113 5.69 8.86 -0.43
C TYR A 113 6.26 9.91 -1.38
N LEU A 114 5.43 10.83 -1.86
CA LEU A 114 5.86 11.97 -2.67
C LEU A 114 6.34 13.16 -1.83
N GLY A 115 6.18 13.11 -0.50
CA GLY A 115 6.47 14.21 0.41
C GLY A 115 5.47 15.36 0.36
N GLU A 116 4.29 15.13 -0.22
CA GLU A 116 3.21 16.10 -0.34
C GLU A 116 2.33 16.07 0.92
N LYS A 117 2.90 16.51 2.06
CA LYS A 117 2.29 16.37 3.39
C LYS A 117 0.90 16.96 3.50
N GLU A 118 0.67 18.14 2.93
CA GLU A 118 -0.61 18.82 2.99
C GLU A 118 -1.70 18.02 2.27
N LYS A 119 -1.36 17.43 1.11
CA LYS A 119 -2.29 16.57 0.36
C LYS A 119 -2.56 15.26 1.07
N ALA A 120 -1.53 14.70 1.72
CA ALA A 120 -1.70 13.51 2.53
C ALA A 120 -2.66 13.74 3.70
N LEU A 121 -2.49 14.85 4.43
CA LEU A 121 -3.37 15.22 5.54
C LEU A 121 -4.81 15.42 5.09
N GLN A 122 -5.03 16.16 4.00
CA GLN A 122 -6.38 16.33 3.43
C GLN A 122 -7.04 14.99 3.11
N ALA A 123 -6.28 14.03 2.57
CA ALA A 123 -6.79 12.71 2.25
C ALA A 123 -7.13 11.90 3.51
N PHE A 124 -6.30 11.95 4.55
CA PHE A 124 -6.61 11.27 5.81
C PHE A 124 -7.78 11.91 6.55
N GLU A 125 -7.88 13.25 6.58
CA GLU A 125 -9.02 13.98 7.13
C GLU A 125 -10.33 13.55 6.44
N ALA A 126 -10.33 13.40 5.12
CA ALA A 126 -11.48 12.87 4.39
C ALA A 126 -11.91 11.47 4.89
N VAL A 127 -10.98 10.59 5.29
CA VAL A 127 -11.33 9.30 5.91
C VAL A 127 -12.04 9.47 7.26
N LEU A 128 -11.63 10.46 8.05
CA LEU A 128 -12.19 10.75 9.38
C LEU A 128 -13.59 11.36 9.31
N ASP A 129 -13.87 12.10 8.24
CA ASP A 129 -15.18 12.68 7.96
C ASP A 129 -16.18 11.65 7.40
N LEU A 130 -15.66 10.58 6.79
CA LEU A 130 -16.48 9.47 6.32
C LEU A 130 -16.91 8.58 7.48
N GLY A 131 -18.18 8.14 7.45
CA GLY A 131 -18.75 7.13 8.36
C GLY A 131 -18.17 5.72 8.13
N CYS A 132 -16.85 5.58 8.17
CA CYS A 132 -16.11 4.38 7.82
C CYS A 132 -15.91 3.44 9.01
N ARG A 133 -15.31 2.27 8.75
CA ARG A 133 -15.04 1.27 9.79
C ARG A 133 -14.05 1.83 10.81
N ARG A 134 -14.26 1.51 12.10
CA ARG A 134 -13.38 1.95 13.21
C ARG A 134 -11.89 1.69 12.95
N ALA A 135 -11.55 0.56 12.33
CA ALA A 135 -10.16 0.22 12.02
C ALA A 135 -9.54 1.16 10.97
N LEU A 136 -10.30 1.56 9.95
CA LEU A 136 -9.84 2.52 8.94
C LEU A 136 -9.67 3.91 9.54
N ARG A 137 -10.65 4.33 10.35
CA ARG A 137 -10.58 5.59 11.08
C ARG A 137 -9.33 5.65 11.97
N ALA A 138 -9.13 4.64 12.82
CA ALA A 138 -7.99 4.58 13.71
C ALA A 138 -6.65 4.60 12.94
N TYR A 139 -6.59 3.96 11.77
CA TYR A 139 -5.41 4.02 10.91
C TYR A 139 -5.18 5.45 10.41
N ALA A 140 -6.20 6.11 9.87
CA ALA A 140 -6.09 7.49 9.39
C ALA A 140 -5.74 8.48 10.52
N GLU A 141 -6.24 8.28 11.75
CA GLU A 141 -5.86 9.09 12.91
C GLU A 141 -4.36 8.96 13.24
N VAL A 142 -3.84 7.73 13.24
CA VAL A 142 -2.42 7.47 13.48
C VAL A 142 -1.56 8.07 12.39
N GLU A 143 -1.92 7.87 11.13
CA GLU A 143 -1.17 8.42 9.99
C GLU A 143 -1.23 9.96 10.00
N SER A 144 -2.41 10.58 10.16
CA SER A 144 -2.54 12.03 10.29
C SER A 144 -1.69 12.62 11.40
N SER A 145 -1.70 12.00 12.59
CA SER A 145 -0.82 12.40 13.70
C SER A 145 0.64 12.31 13.25
N GLN A 146 1.07 11.21 12.62
CA GLN A 146 2.44 11.06 12.15
C GLN A 146 2.84 12.07 11.07
N VAL A 147 1.93 12.48 10.18
CA VAL A 147 2.20 13.52 9.19
C VAL A 147 2.30 14.90 9.85
N GLN A 148 1.40 15.22 10.79
CA GLN A 148 1.38 16.49 11.54
C GLN A 148 2.58 16.60 12.48
N ASP A 149 2.88 15.54 13.20
CA ASP A 149 4.06 15.37 14.04
C ASP A 149 5.34 15.23 13.21
N GLY A 150 5.21 15.22 11.88
CA GLY A 150 6.16 14.82 10.85
C GLY A 150 7.41 15.68 10.73
N VAL A 151 8.11 15.88 11.84
CA VAL A 151 9.52 16.14 12.06
C VAL A 151 9.73 15.74 13.53
N SER A 152 10.37 14.59 13.82
CA SER A 152 11.03 14.49 15.13
C SER A 152 11.87 15.75 15.27
N LYS A 153 11.81 16.49 16.39
CA LYS A 153 12.67 17.68 16.58
C LYS A 153 14.16 17.39 16.33
N ARG A 154 14.55 16.09 16.40
CA ARG A 154 15.84 15.55 15.94
C ARG A 154 15.60 14.18 15.28
N PRO A 155 15.39 14.08 13.96
CA PRO A 155 15.41 12.79 13.29
C PRO A 155 16.81 12.18 13.40
N ASP A 156 16.91 10.85 13.39
CA ASP A 156 18.17 10.12 13.39
C ASP A 156 18.25 9.24 12.13
N PRO A 157 18.65 9.83 10.98
CA PRO A 157 18.70 9.13 9.71
C PRO A 157 19.70 7.98 9.71
N ASP A 158 20.83 8.13 10.40
CA ASP A 158 21.85 7.08 10.49
C ASP A 158 21.31 5.85 11.20
N LYS A 159 20.63 6.05 12.34
CA LYS A 159 19.98 4.95 13.06
C LYS A 159 18.83 4.33 12.28
N ALA A 160 18.06 5.14 11.54
CA ALA A 160 17.05 4.62 10.64
C ALA A 160 17.68 3.75 9.54
N ARG A 161 18.78 4.21 8.92
CA ARG A 161 19.54 3.45 7.93
C ARG A 161 20.06 2.13 8.48
N GLU A 162 20.63 2.11 9.69
CA GLU A 162 21.06 0.85 10.32
C GLU A 162 19.92 -0.17 10.43
N HIS A 163 18.72 0.29 10.83
CA HIS A 163 17.55 -0.57 10.88
C HIS A 163 17.10 -1.04 9.49
N LEU A 164 17.20 -0.20 8.45
CA LEU A 164 16.92 -0.60 7.07
C LEU A 164 17.91 -1.66 6.55
N GLU A 165 19.20 -1.47 6.80
CA GLU A 165 20.23 -2.44 6.42
C GLU A 165 20.01 -3.79 7.10
N ARG A 166 19.61 -3.79 8.39
CA ARG A 166 19.20 -5.01 9.10
C ARG A 166 17.94 -5.63 8.49
N ALA A 167 16.97 -4.82 8.07
CA ALA A 167 15.76 -5.31 7.41
C ALA A 167 16.12 -6.05 6.12
N VAL A 168 16.99 -5.47 5.29
CA VAL A 168 17.53 -6.08 4.07
C VAL A 168 18.31 -7.35 4.38
N ALA A 169 19.15 -7.35 5.41
CA ALA A 169 19.91 -8.53 5.83
C ALA A 169 18.98 -9.68 6.26
N TYR A 170 17.93 -9.39 7.04
CA TYR A 170 16.92 -10.38 7.43
C TYR A 170 16.10 -10.86 6.23
N ARG A 171 15.74 -9.97 5.31
CA ARG A 171 15.10 -10.34 4.03
C ARG A 171 15.95 -11.34 3.26
N ASN A 172 17.24 -11.08 3.09
CA ASN A 172 18.15 -11.96 2.33
C ASN A 172 18.29 -13.35 2.98
N GLN A 173 18.00 -13.46 4.28
CA GLN A 173 17.93 -14.73 5.02
C GLN A 173 16.53 -15.39 4.99
N GLY A 174 15.56 -14.82 4.26
CA GLY A 174 14.16 -15.27 4.24
C GLY A 174 13.37 -14.95 5.53
N LYS A 175 13.95 -14.18 6.46
CA LYS A 175 13.36 -13.87 7.78
C LYS A 175 12.45 -12.64 7.70
N TYR A 176 11.39 -12.73 6.89
CA TYR A 176 10.56 -11.57 6.53
C TYR A 176 9.87 -10.88 7.71
N ARG A 177 9.47 -11.62 8.75
CA ARG A 177 8.87 -11.01 9.96
C ARG A 177 9.85 -10.12 10.72
N LEU A 178 11.12 -10.52 10.76
CA LEU A 178 12.17 -9.72 11.38
C LEU A 178 12.49 -8.50 10.51
N ALA A 179 12.48 -8.67 9.17
CA ALA A 179 12.65 -7.55 8.25
C ALA A 179 11.56 -6.48 8.43
N GLU A 180 10.29 -6.87 8.54
CA GLU A 180 9.17 -5.97 8.86
C GLU A 180 9.37 -5.30 10.24
N GLY A 181 9.87 -6.05 11.22
CA GLY A 181 10.18 -5.51 12.55
C GLY A 181 11.26 -4.43 12.55
N GLU A 182 12.36 -4.64 11.80
CA GLU A 182 13.42 -3.64 11.66
C GLU A 182 12.96 -2.42 10.86
N LEU A 183 12.18 -2.61 9.80
CA LEU A 183 11.61 -1.48 9.07
C LEU A 183 10.70 -0.62 9.96
N ASN A 184 9.86 -1.24 10.79
CA ASN A 184 9.05 -0.51 11.76
C ASN A 184 9.89 0.26 12.79
N ARG A 185 11.12 -0.17 13.08
CA ARG A 185 12.06 0.58 13.93
C ARG A 185 12.72 1.73 13.17
N ALA A 186 13.08 1.51 11.90
CA ALA A 186 13.60 2.57 11.04
C ALA A 186 12.63 3.75 10.94
N LEU A 187 11.35 3.45 10.69
CA LEU A 187 10.27 4.44 10.62
C LEU A 187 10.06 5.22 11.94
N LYS A 188 10.46 4.68 13.10
CA LYS A 188 10.41 5.42 14.38
C LYS A 188 11.55 6.42 14.56
N HIS A 189 12.72 6.15 14.00
CA HIS A 189 13.91 6.99 14.16
C HIS A 189 13.94 8.16 13.17
N ALA A 190 13.41 7.91 11.98
CA ALA A 190 13.26 8.91 10.94
C ALA A 190 11.86 8.71 10.34
N PRO A 191 10.80 9.23 10.99
CA PRO A 191 9.47 9.21 10.38
C PRO A 191 9.39 10.17 9.20
N ASP A 192 10.46 10.83 8.75
CA ASP A 192 10.43 11.67 7.56
C ASP A 192 10.39 10.77 6.30
N TRP A 193 9.16 10.49 5.92
CA TRP A 193 8.77 9.61 4.83
C TRP A 193 9.51 9.89 3.50
N PRO A 194 9.84 11.13 3.08
CA PRO A 194 10.57 11.34 1.83
C PRO A 194 12.02 10.85 1.84
N TRP A 195 12.74 10.99 2.97
CA TRP A 195 14.14 10.55 3.06
C TRP A 195 14.22 9.04 3.29
N VAL A 196 13.47 8.50 4.26
CA VAL A 196 13.47 7.06 4.52
C VAL A 196 13.06 6.30 3.27
N TYR A 197 12.02 6.72 2.56
CA TYR A 197 11.57 5.99 1.37
C TYR A 197 12.48 6.19 0.16
N ARG A 198 13.20 7.31 0.08
CA ARG A 198 14.30 7.45 -0.88
C ARG A 198 15.43 6.46 -0.54
N ALA A 199 15.80 6.34 0.73
CA ALA A 199 16.79 5.36 1.19
C ALA A 199 16.32 3.91 0.99
N LEU A 200 15.01 3.63 1.16
CA LEU A 200 14.41 2.32 0.85
C LEU A 200 14.62 1.97 -0.64
N CYS A 201 14.52 2.94 -1.55
CA CYS A 201 14.74 2.71 -2.98
C CYS A 201 16.21 2.57 -3.39
N GLU A 202 17.14 3.13 -2.63
CA GLU A 202 18.58 2.96 -2.88
C GLU A 202 19.09 1.60 -2.36
N LEU A 203 18.43 1.05 -1.33
CA LEU A 203 18.81 -0.20 -0.66
C LEU A 203 18.04 -1.44 -1.15
N ALA A 204 16.93 -1.25 -1.86
CA ALA A 204 16.06 -2.32 -2.37
C ALA A 204 16.72 -3.11 -3.52
#